data_AF-W1PJ24-F1
#
_entry.id   AF-W1PJ24-F1
#
_cell.length_a   1.000
_cell.length_b   1.000
_cell.length_c   1.000
_cell.angle_alpha   90.00
_cell.angle_beta   90.00
_cell.angle_gamma   90.00
#
_symmetry.space_group_name_H-M   'P 1'
#
loop_
_entity.id
_entity.type
_entity.pdbx_description
1 polymer ?
#
loop_
_entity_poly.entity_id
_entity_poly.type
_entity_poly.pdbx_seq_one_letter_code
_entity_poly.pdbx_strand_id
1 'polypeptide(L)'
;MLPKNHNINLVNLRFPSWPGLPEGCESTDQLTSMDMFYPFLRATQELCAHFEKALTEILAINPPMALISDAFLYWTLPIATKLGIPRISFMGVDACSTWLFRVIAARGAPLPQGPEILSLPSMPRGKTIKYADVPDGFRGQDPEDPDCVFILEVGTATPHSFGEIVNSFDELEPEFISVLDAGRPRSWCLGPMFLWNDPPPGEV
;
A
#
# COMPACT_ATOMS: atom_id res chain seq x y z
N MET A 1 11.87 15.22 10.23
CA MET A 1 13.29 14.93 10.56
C MET A 1 13.37 13.49 11.03
N LEU A 2 14.33 12.70 10.54
CA LEU A 2 14.55 11.34 11.06
C LEU A 2 15.04 11.42 12.52
N PRO A 3 14.68 10.46 13.39
CA PRO A 3 15.16 10.44 14.77
C PRO A 3 16.70 10.44 14.83
N LYS A 4 17.26 11.21 15.77
CA LYS A 4 18.71 11.25 16.02
C LYS A 4 19.11 9.96 16.75
N ASN A 5 19.47 8.91 16.01
CA ASN A 5 20.29 7.73 16.40
C ASN A 5 19.96 6.49 15.54
N HIS A 6 19.72 6.62 14.24
CA HIS A 6 19.45 5.47 13.39
C HIS A 6 20.47 5.43 12.24
N ASN A 7 20.99 4.23 11.94
CA ASN A 7 21.81 3.95 10.76
C ASN A 7 20.91 3.88 9.51
N ILE A 8 20.26 4.99 9.17
CA ILE A 8 19.40 5.12 7.98
C ILE A 8 20.26 5.68 6.85
N ASN A 9 20.37 4.91 5.77
CA ASN A 9 21.01 5.35 4.53
C ASN A 9 19.95 5.80 3.54
N LEU A 10 20.18 6.94 2.88
CA LEU A 10 19.28 7.49 1.87
C LEU A 10 19.84 7.22 0.48
N VAL A 11 19.00 6.69 -0.40
CA VAL A 11 19.29 6.57 -1.83
C VAL A 11 18.29 7.42 -2.59
N ASN A 12 18.79 8.43 -3.30
CA ASN A 12 17.96 9.34 -4.07
C ASN A 12 17.77 8.80 -5.48
N LEU A 13 16.51 8.63 -5.88
CA LEU A 13 16.12 8.35 -7.26
C LEU A 13 15.56 9.64 -7.85
N ARG A 14 16.00 9.99 -9.06
CA ARG A 14 15.49 11.19 -9.74
C ARG A 14 14.08 10.92 -10.25
N PHE A 15 13.11 11.70 -9.77
CA PHE A 15 11.74 11.61 -10.25
C PHE A 15 11.64 12.06 -11.72
N PRO A 16 10.90 11.36 -12.59
CA PRO A 16 10.75 11.74 -13.98
C PRO A 16 9.80 12.94 -14.13
N SER A 17 9.97 13.71 -15.19
CA SER A 17 8.87 14.56 -15.67
C SER A 17 7.84 13.68 -16.38
N TRP A 18 6.55 13.94 -16.17
CA TRP A 18 5.47 13.12 -16.73
C TRP A 18 4.34 13.97 -17.31
N PRO A 19 3.80 13.62 -18.50
CA PRO A 19 2.66 14.33 -19.07
C PRO A 19 1.44 14.31 -18.13
N GLY A 20 0.86 15.48 -17.89
CA GLY A 20 -0.30 15.63 -17.00
C GLY A 20 0.05 15.93 -15.53
N LEU A 21 1.34 15.97 -15.16
CA LEU A 21 1.78 16.47 -13.86
C LEU A 21 2.34 17.89 -13.97
N PRO A 22 2.23 18.71 -12.91
CA PRO A 22 2.92 20.00 -12.82
C PRO A 22 4.44 19.84 -12.94
N GLU A 23 5.12 20.86 -13.47
CA GLU A 23 6.58 20.88 -13.53
C GLU A 23 7.19 20.80 -12.12
N GLY A 24 8.13 19.88 -11.91
CA GLY A 24 8.76 19.66 -10.60
C GLY A 24 7.87 18.97 -9.56
N CYS A 25 6.76 18.36 -9.97
CA CYS A 25 5.90 17.58 -9.08
C CYS A 25 6.57 16.23 -8.72
N GLU A 26 7.02 16.10 -7.47
CA GLU A 26 7.65 14.89 -6.92
C GLU A 26 6.90 14.34 -5.69
N SER A 27 5.82 14.99 -5.25
CA SER A 27 4.98 14.57 -4.12
C SER A 27 3.50 14.65 -4.45
N THR A 28 2.71 13.74 -3.88
CA THR A 28 1.24 13.76 -3.96
C THR A 28 0.63 15.03 -3.35
N ASP A 29 1.33 15.67 -2.42
CA ASP A 29 0.89 16.95 -1.82
C ASP A 29 0.92 18.13 -2.80
N GLN A 30 1.63 17.97 -3.93
CA GLN A 30 1.74 18.99 -4.98
C GLN A 30 0.69 18.81 -6.08
N LEU A 31 -0.14 17.77 -6.00
CA LEU A 31 -1.21 17.54 -6.97
C LEU A 31 -2.32 18.57 -6.77
N THR A 32 -2.82 19.12 -7.88
CA THR A 32 -3.91 20.12 -7.85
C THR A 32 -5.30 19.48 -7.99
N SER A 33 -5.37 18.20 -8.35
CA SER A 33 -6.59 17.39 -8.44
C SER A 33 -6.26 15.91 -8.25
N MET A 34 -7.21 15.11 -7.76
CA MET A 34 -7.10 13.66 -7.69
C MET A 34 -7.02 12.99 -9.06
N ASP A 35 -7.48 13.65 -10.13
CA ASP A 35 -7.33 13.16 -11.51
C ASP A 35 -5.84 12.97 -11.90
N MET A 36 -4.92 13.64 -11.19
CA MET A 36 -3.48 13.53 -11.40
C MET A 36 -2.83 12.39 -10.61
N PHE A 37 -3.57 11.74 -9.70
CA PHE A 37 -3.04 10.69 -8.84
C PHE A 37 -2.59 9.47 -9.64
N TYR A 38 -3.43 8.97 -10.56
CA TYR A 38 -3.03 7.87 -11.42
C TYR A 38 -1.85 8.23 -12.35
N PRO A 39 -1.83 9.38 -13.05
CA PRO A 39 -0.63 9.86 -13.75
C PRO A 39 0.63 9.90 -12.87
N PHE A 40 0.52 10.34 -11.62
CA PHE A 40 1.64 10.36 -10.67
C PHE A 40 2.16 8.94 -10.39
N LEU A 41 1.26 7.99 -10.17
CA LEU A 41 1.61 6.59 -9.96
C LEU A 41 2.27 5.97 -11.21
N ARG A 42 1.78 6.31 -12.41
CA ARG A 42 2.42 5.89 -13.67
C ARG A 42 3.81 6.48 -13.81
N ALA A 43 4.02 7.73 -13.44
CA ALA A 43 5.34 8.34 -13.41
C ALA A 43 6.31 7.56 -12.50
N THR A 44 5.84 7.03 -11.36
CA THR A 44 6.72 6.22 -10.48
C THR A 44 7.28 4.97 -11.16
N GLN A 45 6.64 4.43 -12.20
CA GLN A 45 7.14 3.25 -12.92
C GLN A 45 8.44 3.53 -13.69
N GLU A 46 8.68 4.78 -14.12
CA GLU A 46 9.94 5.16 -14.75
C GLU A 46 11.14 5.08 -13.78
N LEU A 47 10.85 4.97 -12.48
CA LEU A 47 11.87 4.71 -11.46
C LEU A 47 12.34 3.25 -11.47
N CYS A 48 11.64 2.31 -12.12
CA CYS A 48 11.94 0.88 -12.06
C CYS A 48 13.41 0.57 -12.34
N ALA A 49 13.96 1.07 -13.45
CA ALA A 49 15.33 0.79 -13.85
C ALA A 49 16.35 1.37 -12.86
N HIS A 50 16.10 2.59 -12.37
CA HIS A 50 16.97 3.25 -11.39
C HIS A 50 16.89 2.57 -10.02
N PHE A 51 15.69 2.17 -9.61
CA PHE A 51 15.43 1.44 -8.37
C PHE A 51 16.08 0.05 -8.40
N GLU A 52 15.93 -0.70 -9.50
CA GLU A 52 16.57 -2.02 -9.65
C GLU A 52 18.09 -1.91 -9.58
N LYS A 53 18.67 -0.92 -10.27
CA LYS A 53 20.11 -0.66 -10.20
C LYS A 53 20.56 -0.38 -8.76
N ALA A 54 19.88 0.55 -8.08
CA ALA A 54 20.19 0.90 -6.70
C ALA A 54 20.07 -0.31 -5.75
N LEU A 55 19.00 -1.09 -5.88
CA LEU A 55 18.77 -2.28 -5.05
C LEU A 55 19.83 -3.36 -5.32
N THR A 56 20.28 -3.51 -6.56
CA THR A 56 21.37 -4.44 -6.94
C THR A 56 22.70 -4.02 -6.31
N GLU A 57 23.01 -2.72 -6.32
CA GLU A 57 24.22 -2.18 -5.67
C GLU A 57 24.19 -2.38 -4.15
N ILE A 58 23.04 -2.14 -3.51
CA ILE A 58 22.83 -2.42 -2.08
C ILE A 58 23.04 -3.91 -1.80
N LEU A 59 22.42 -4.80 -2.59
CA LEU A 59 22.50 -6.24 -2.43
C LEU A 59 23.96 -6.75 -2.51
N ALA A 60 24.79 -6.14 -3.35
CA ALA A 60 26.20 -6.51 -3.50
C ALA A 60 27.08 -6.12 -2.30
N ILE A 61 26.70 -5.08 -1.54
CA ILE A 61 27.46 -4.57 -0.39
C ILE A 61 26.96 -5.20 0.91
N ASN A 62 25.64 -5.15 1.13
CA ASN A 62 24.99 -5.65 2.33
C ASN A 62 23.57 -6.12 1.99
N PRO A 63 23.36 -7.44 1.76
CA PRO A 63 22.06 -7.98 1.38
C PRO A 63 20.94 -7.62 2.37
N PRO A 64 19.86 -6.95 1.92
CA PRO A 64 18.72 -6.69 2.79
C PRO A 64 17.95 -7.99 3.07
N MET A 65 17.39 -8.10 4.27
CA MET A 65 16.53 -9.24 4.63
C MET A 65 15.17 -9.22 3.92
N ALA A 66 14.66 -8.03 3.62
CA ALA A 66 13.40 -7.81 2.93
C ALA A 66 13.37 -6.42 2.30
N LEU A 67 12.52 -6.24 1.30
CA LEU A 67 12.11 -4.94 0.78
C LEU A 67 10.75 -4.59 1.36
N ILE A 68 10.67 -3.52 2.17
CA ILE A 68 9.38 -2.92 2.52
C ILE A 68 9.11 -1.83 1.50
N SER A 69 8.01 -1.93 0.77
CA SER A 69 7.62 -0.91 -0.20
C SER A 69 6.13 -0.61 -0.14
N ASP A 70 5.80 0.62 -0.51
CA ASP A 70 4.42 1.07 -0.60
C ASP A 70 3.61 0.14 -1.52
N ALA A 71 2.37 -0.17 -1.14
CA ALA A 71 1.49 -1.03 -1.91
C ALA A 71 1.24 -0.47 -3.33
N PHE A 72 1.19 0.86 -3.47
CA PHE A 72 0.98 1.55 -4.73
C PHE A 72 2.20 1.43 -5.66
N LEU A 73 3.39 1.20 -5.11
CA LEU A 73 4.60 0.88 -5.85
C LEU A 73 4.66 -0.62 -6.17
N TYR A 74 3.57 -1.17 -6.69
CA TYR A 74 3.42 -2.59 -6.99
C TYR A 74 4.51 -3.13 -7.93
N TRP A 75 5.07 -2.27 -8.79
CA TRP A 75 6.16 -2.55 -9.71
C TRP A 75 7.48 -2.93 -9.01
N THR A 76 7.59 -2.68 -7.70
CA THR A 76 8.74 -3.14 -6.90
C THR A 76 8.75 -4.65 -6.67
N LEU A 77 7.60 -5.33 -6.75
CA LEU A 77 7.49 -6.78 -6.58
C LEU A 77 8.28 -7.61 -7.60
N PRO A 78 8.12 -7.41 -8.93
CA PRO A 78 8.88 -8.18 -9.90
C PRO A 78 10.39 -7.96 -9.76
N ILE A 79 10.83 -6.74 -9.38
CA ILE A 79 12.24 -6.43 -9.11
C ILE A 79 12.75 -7.20 -7.90
N ALA A 80 12.02 -7.15 -6.78
CA ALA A 80 12.37 -7.88 -5.57
C ALA A 80 12.43 -9.39 -5.81
N THR A 81 11.44 -9.94 -6.52
CA THR A 81 11.40 -11.34 -6.94
C THR A 81 12.61 -11.73 -7.79
N LYS A 82 12.95 -10.91 -8.80
CA LYS A 82 14.12 -11.13 -9.67
C LYS A 82 15.43 -11.18 -8.89
N LEU A 83 15.56 -10.33 -7.87
CA LEU A 83 16.75 -10.25 -7.02
C LEU A 83 16.74 -11.23 -5.83
N GLY A 84 15.68 -12.05 -5.68
CA GLY A 84 15.54 -13.01 -4.59
C GLY A 84 15.28 -12.38 -3.22
N ILE A 85 14.73 -11.15 -3.19
CA ILE A 85 14.45 -10.41 -1.96
C ILE A 85 12.95 -10.54 -1.63
N PRO A 86 12.57 -10.97 -0.41
CA PRO A 86 11.17 -10.96 0.02
C PRO A 86 10.60 -9.54 0.05
N ARG A 87 9.51 -9.28 -0.68
CA ARG A 87 8.77 -8.01 -0.57
C ARG A 87 7.73 -8.08 0.53
N ILE A 88 7.69 -7.07 1.39
CA ILE A 88 6.63 -6.81 2.35
C ILE A 88 5.90 -5.53 1.91
N SER A 89 4.61 -5.61 1.62
CA SER A 89 3.83 -4.44 1.20
C SER A 89 3.38 -3.61 2.39
N PHE A 90 3.32 -2.30 2.23
CA PHE A 90 2.78 -1.39 3.25
C PHE A 90 1.86 -0.36 2.59
N MET A 91 0.59 -0.30 3.01
CA MET A 91 -0.38 0.67 2.46
C MET A 91 -0.58 1.88 3.36
N GLY A 92 -0.16 1.81 4.63
CA GLY A 92 -0.30 2.90 5.58
C GLY A 92 -1.72 3.19 6.07
N VAL A 93 -2.66 2.28 5.84
CA VAL A 93 -4.06 2.38 6.31
C VAL A 93 -4.37 1.40 7.44
N ASP A 94 -5.54 1.57 8.06
CA ASP A 94 -6.08 0.70 9.11
C ASP A 94 -6.46 -0.71 8.61
N ALA A 95 -6.83 -1.61 9.53
CA ALA A 95 -7.16 -2.99 9.20
C ALA A 95 -8.48 -3.10 8.42
N CYS A 96 -9.48 -2.27 8.73
CA CYS A 96 -10.74 -2.22 7.99
C CYS A 96 -10.53 -1.88 6.50
N SER A 97 -9.77 -0.82 6.24
CA SER A 97 -9.43 -0.33 4.90
C SER A 97 -8.56 -1.34 4.15
N THR A 98 -7.60 -1.96 4.83
CA THR A 98 -6.76 -3.04 4.26
C THR A 98 -7.61 -4.23 3.82
N TRP A 99 -8.56 -4.65 4.67
CA TRP A 99 -9.49 -5.74 4.36
C TRP A 99 -10.41 -5.37 3.18
N LEU A 100 -10.97 -4.16 3.17
CA LEU A 100 -11.85 -3.70 2.10
C LEU A 100 -11.10 -3.67 0.76
N PHE A 101 -9.87 -3.15 0.77
CA PHE A 101 -9.00 -3.15 -0.40
C PHE A 101 -8.79 -4.57 -0.93
N ARG A 102 -8.43 -5.53 -0.07
CA ARG A 102 -8.23 -6.94 -0.45
C ARG A 102 -9.48 -7.54 -1.10
N VAL A 103 -10.66 -7.27 -0.55
CA VAL A 103 -11.92 -7.78 -1.11
C VAL A 103 -12.17 -7.22 -2.51
N ILE A 104 -11.98 -5.91 -2.71
CA ILE A 104 -12.23 -5.26 -4.00
C ILE A 104 -11.18 -5.67 -5.04
N ALA A 105 -9.91 -5.75 -4.62
CA ALA A 105 -8.82 -6.29 -5.42
C ALA A 105 -9.09 -7.73 -5.87
N ALA A 106 -9.51 -8.61 -4.96
CA ALA A 106 -9.84 -10.00 -5.27
C ALA A 106 -11.06 -10.14 -6.20
N ARG A 107 -11.98 -9.17 -6.15
CA ARG A 107 -13.09 -9.07 -7.11
C ARG A 107 -12.61 -8.65 -8.51
N GLY A 108 -11.51 -7.92 -8.60
CA GLY A 108 -10.92 -7.45 -9.85
C GLY A 108 -11.70 -6.30 -10.51
N ALA A 109 -12.57 -5.61 -9.77
CA ALA A 109 -13.29 -4.44 -10.24
C ALA A 109 -13.94 -3.69 -9.07
N PRO A 110 -14.17 -2.37 -9.18
CA PRO A 110 -14.87 -1.57 -8.17
C PRO A 110 -16.25 -2.12 -7.83
N LEU A 111 -16.74 -1.75 -6.65
CA LEU A 111 -18.07 -2.15 -6.22
C LEU A 111 -19.13 -1.44 -7.10
N PRO A 112 -20.02 -2.19 -7.76
CA PRO A 112 -21.13 -1.60 -8.47
C PRO A 112 -22.12 -0.99 -7.48
N GLN A 113 -22.92 -0.03 -7.94
CA GLN A 113 -24.01 0.50 -7.12
C GLN A 113 -24.89 -0.64 -6.61
N GLY A 114 -25.19 -0.59 -5.32
CA GLY A 114 -25.80 -1.71 -4.62
C GLY A 114 -26.64 -1.27 -3.41
N PRO A 115 -26.94 -2.21 -2.50
CA PRO A 115 -27.71 -1.92 -1.29
C PRO A 115 -26.99 -0.92 -0.38
N GLU A 116 -27.73 -0.26 0.53
CA GLU A 116 -27.14 0.66 1.50
C GLU A 116 -26.05 -0.04 2.33
N ILE A 117 -26.31 -1.28 2.76
CA ILE A 117 -25.40 -2.12 3.53
C ILE A 117 -24.78 -3.18 2.62
N LEU A 118 -23.45 -3.25 2.60
CA LEU A 118 -22.71 -4.20 1.80
C LEU A 118 -22.68 -5.60 2.42
N SER A 119 -22.79 -6.60 1.55
CA SER A 119 -22.51 -8.00 1.87
C SER A 119 -21.28 -8.43 1.08
N LEU A 120 -20.12 -8.44 1.74
CA LEU A 120 -18.82 -8.73 1.14
C LEU A 120 -18.27 -10.08 1.63
N PRO A 121 -17.47 -10.79 0.82
CA PRO A 121 -16.79 -12.00 1.24
C PRO A 121 -15.98 -11.78 2.51
N SER A 122 -16.07 -12.72 3.46
CA SER A 122 -15.34 -12.68 4.72
C SER A 122 -15.55 -11.39 5.53
N MET A 123 -16.74 -10.76 5.43
CA MET A 123 -17.13 -9.63 6.29
C MET A 123 -16.96 -10.03 7.77
N PRO A 124 -16.18 -9.25 8.57
CA PRO A 124 -16.00 -9.58 9.97
C PRO A 124 -17.32 -9.58 10.74
N ARG A 125 -17.43 -10.49 11.70
CA ARG A 125 -18.66 -10.72 12.45
C ARG A 125 -19.09 -9.45 13.19
N GLY A 126 -20.37 -9.08 13.03
CA GLY A 126 -20.95 -7.93 13.72
C GLY A 126 -20.51 -6.57 13.18
N LYS A 127 -19.76 -6.53 12.08
CA LYS A 127 -19.42 -5.29 11.36
C LYS A 127 -20.37 -5.09 10.19
N THR A 128 -20.57 -3.83 9.86
CA THR A 128 -21.42 -3.36 8.78
C THR A 128 -20.67 -2.25 8.06
N ILE A 129 -20.62 -2.31 6.73
CA ILE A 129 -20.07 -1.24 5.89
C ILE A 129 -21.15 -0.77 4.95
N LYS A 130 -21.34 0.54 4.85
CA LYS A 130 -22.28 1.09 3.88
C LYS A 130 -21.61 1.29 2.54
N TYR A 131 -22.37 1.16 1.46
CA TYR A 131 -21.86 1.51 0.13
C TYR A 131 -21.37 2.96 0.09
N ALA A 132 -22.07 3.85 0.80
CA ALA A 132 -21.73 5.28 0.94
C ALA A 132 -20.48 5.58 1.78
N ASP A 133 -19.84 4.58 2.41
CA ASP A 133 -18.58 4.74 3.15
C ASP A 133 -17.35 4.26 2.35
N VAL A 134 -17.54 3.53 1.24
CA VAL A 134 -16.43 3.04 0.39
C VAL A 134 -15.79 4.20 -0.38
N PRO A 135 -14.47 4.41 -0.48
CA PRO A 135 -13.95 5.55 -1.23
C PRO A 135 -14.36 5.53 -2.72
N ASP A 136 -14.54 6.70 -3.34
CA ASP A 136 -15.13 6.81 -4.69
C ASP A 136 -14.36 6.06 -5.77
N GLY A 137 -13.02 6.04 -5.73
CA GLY A 137 -12.20 5.25 -6.65
C GLY A 137 -12.44 3.73 -6.57
N PHE A 138 -13.07 3.24 -5.50
CA PHE A 138 -13.48 1.85 -5.35
C PHE A 138 -14.97 1.60 -5.65
N ARG A 139 -15.69 2.61 -6.15
CA ARG A 139 -17.08 2.53 -6.58
C ARG A 139 -17.15 2.74 -8.09
N GLY A 140 -18.04 2.01 -8.76
CA GLY A 140 -18.30 2.24 -10.17
C GLY A 140 -18.43 0.98 -10.99
N GLN A 141 -18.61 1.19 -12.29
CA GLN A 141 -18.83 0.11 -13.25
C GLN A 141 -17.92 0.19 -14.48
N ASP A 142 -17.12 1.26 -14.62
CA ASP A 142 -16.23 1.41 -15.77
C ASP A 142 -14.90 0.70 -15.50
N PRO A 143 -14.64 -0.48 -16.07
CA PRO A 143 -13.39 -1.19 -15.86
C PRO A 143 -12.18 -0.48 -16.47
N GLU A 144 -12.39 0.47 -17.40
CA GLU A 144 -11.34 1.23 -18.06
C GLU A 144 -11.00 2.54 -17.32
N ASP A 145 -11.71 2.83 -16.22
CA ASP A 145 -11.38 3.98 -15.38
C ASP A 145 -9.95 3.81 -14.80
N PRO A 146 -9.10 4.85 -14.86
CA PRO A 146 -7.75 4.83 -14.33
C PRO A 146 -7.62 4.27 -12.90
N ASP A 147 -8.56 4.58 -12.01
CA ASP A 147 -8.55 4.10 -10.63
C ASP A 147 -8.82 2.59 -10.58
N CYS A 148 -9.70 2.08 -11.45
CA CYS A 148 -9.95 0.64 -11.59
C CYS A 148 -8.71 -0.14 -11.99
N VAL A 149 -8.01 0.36 -13.02
CA VAL A 149 -6.77 -0.24 -13.52
C VAL A 149 -5.72 -0.26 -12.42
N PHE A 150 -5.59 0.83 -11.68
CA PHE A 150 -4.68 0.92 -10.55
C PHE A 150 -5.00 -0.09 -9.43
N ILE A 151 -6.26 -0.18 -9.01
CA ILE A 151 -6.71 -1.13 -7.99
C ILE A 151 -6.38 -2.56 -8.41
N LEU A 152 -6.56 -2.87 -9.70
CA LEU A 152 -6.22 -4.14 -10.28
C LEU A 152 -4.71 -4.43 -10.22
N GLU A 153 -3.86 -3.47 -10.55
CA GLU A 153 -2.41 -3.63 -10.54
C GLU A 153 -1.88 -3.86 -9.12
N VAL A 154 -2.29 -3.03 -8.15
CA VAL A 154 -1.94 -3.18 -6.73
C VAL A 154 -2.52 -4.48 -6.16
N GLY A 155 -3.78 -4.78 -6.51
CA GLY A 155 -4.50 -5.97 -6.11
C GLY A 155 -3.92 -7.27 -6.67
N THR A 156 -3.28 -7.22 -7.83
CA THR A 156 -2.57 -8.36 -8.43
C THR A 156 -1.22 -8.58 -7.76
N ALA A 157 -0.47 -7.52 -7.44
CA ALA A 157 0.86 -7.66 -6.86
C ALA A 157 0.85 -7.99 -5.35
N THR A 158 -0.05 -7.39 -4.58
CA THR A 158 -0.05 -7.53 -3.12
C THR A 158 -0.16 -8.99 -2.64
N PRO A 159 -1.05 -9.85 -3.20
CA PRO A 159 -1.13 -11.29 -2.92
C PRO A 159 0.17 -12.08 -3.08
N HIS A 160 1.06 -11.60 -3.95
CA HIS A 160 2.33 -12.24 -4.28
C HIS A 160 3.51 -11.72 -3.43
N SER A 161 3.26 -10.76 -2.54
CA SER A 161 4.25 -10.30 -1.56
C SER A 161 4.44 -11.36 -0.47
N PHE A 162 5.60 -11.38 0.18
CA PHE A 162 5.90 -12.29 1.29
C PHE A 162 4.97 -12.04 2.49
N GLY A 163 4.58 -10.79 2.69
CA GLY A 163 3.64 -10.37 3.70
C GLY A 163 3.22 -8.91 3.49
N GLU A 164 2.38 -8.40 4.38
CA GLU A 164 2.02 -6.99 4.45
C GLU A 164 2.10 -6.48 5.88
N ILE A 165 2.38 -5.19 6.03
CA ILE A 165 2.31 -4.49 7.31
C ILE A 165 1.01 -3.68 7.35
N VAL A 166 0.32 -3.75 8.49
CA VAL A 166 -0.90 -2.99 8.78
C VAL A 166 -0.60 -2.06 9.95
N ASN A 167 -0.88 -0.77 9.78
CA ASN A 167 -0.68 0.23 10.82
C ASN A 167 -1.94 0.32 11.71
N SER A 168 -2.23 -0.77 12.41
CA SER A 168 -3.32 -0.87 13.39
C SER A 168 -2.84 -1.70 14.59
N PHE A 169 -3.72 -2.00 15.55
CA PHE A 169 -3.43 -2.84 16.72
C PHE A 169 -4.68 -3.65 17.13
N ASP A 170 -4.45 -4.78 17.79
CA ASP A 170 -5.47 -5.81 18.07
C ASP A 170 -6.69 -5.25 18.82
N GLU A 171 -6.48 -4.38 19.79
CA GLU A 171 -7.55 -3.81 20.61
C GLU A 171 -8.44 -2.83 19.83
N LEU A 172 -7.98 -2.27 18.71
CA LEU A 172 -8.75 -1.31 17.90
C LEU A 172 -9.73 -2.02 16.95
N GLU A 173 -9.24 -3.05 16.25
CA GLU A 173 -9.96 -3.67 15.13
C GLU A 173 -9.85 -5.22 15.13
N PRO A 174 -10.16 -5.90 16.25
CA PRO A 174 -9.83 -7.31 16.44
C PRO A 174 -10.48 -8.21 15.39
N GLU A 175 -11.71 -7.89 14.96
CA GLU A 175 -12.42 -8.71 13.99
C GLU A 175 -11.84 -8.56 12.57
N PHE A 176 -11.36 -7.37 12.19
CA PHE A 176 -10.70 -7.17 10.89
C PHE A 176 -9.32 -7.81 10.87
N ILE A 177 -8.52 -7.63 11.92
CA ILE A 177 -7.19 -8.23 12.04
C ILE A 177 -7.28 -9.75 12.00
N SER A 178 -8.24 -10.36 12.71
CA SER A 178 -8.46 -11.80 12.68
C SER A 178 -8.75 -12.33 11.27
N VAL A 179 -9.49 -11.59 10.43
CA VAL A 179 -9.74 -11.97 9.04
C VAL A 179 -8.49 -11.80 8.19
N LEU A 180 -7.71 -10.72 8.39
CA LEU A 180 -6.47 -10.48 7.67
C LEU A 180 -5.40 -11.54 7.95
N ASP A 181 -5.26 -11.95 9.20
CA ASP A 181 -4.32 -12.98 9.67
C ASP A 181 -4.61 -14.37 9.09
N ALA A 182 -5.89 -14.69 8.90
CA ALA A 182 -6.32 -15.93 8.24
C ALA A 182 -6.07 -15.92 6.73
N GLY A 183 -5.83 -14.74 6.14
CA GLY A 183 -5.65 -14.53 4.71
C GLY A 183 -4.23 -14.76 4.19
N ARG A 184 -4.06 -14.42 2.91
CA ARG A 184 -2.76 -14.31 2.24
C ARG A 184 -2.69 -12.99 1.45
N PRO A 185 -1.55 -12.27 1.46
CA PRO A 185 -0.32 -12.63 2.16
C PRO A 185 -0.47 -12.47 3.70
N ARG A 186 0.49 -12.94 4.49
CA ARG A 186 0.41 -12.79 5.95
C ARG A 186 0.43 -11.31 6.31
N SER A 187 -0.51 -10.87 7.15
CA SER A 187 -0.54 -9.50 7.67
C SER A 187 0.18 -9.44 9.02
N TRP A 188 0.91 -8.34 9.27
CA TRP A 188 1.50 -8.02 10.57
C TRP A 188 0.97 -6.68 11.05
N CYS A 189 0.24 -6.71 12.16
CA CYS A 189 -0.26 -5.53 12.83
C CYS A 189 0.86 -4.92 13.68
N LEU A 190 1.40 -3.77 13.26
CA LEU A 190 2.57 -3.13 13.91
C LEU A 190 2.31 -1.67 14.30
N GLY A 191 1.04 -1.30 14.46
CA GLY A 191 0.63 0.04 14.84
C GLY A 191 0.42 0.23 16.35
N PRO A 192 0.13 1.47 16.78
CA PRO A 192 0.24 2.68 15.97
C PRO A 192 1.71 3.13 15.83
N MET A 193 2.23 3.16 14.60
CA MET A 193 3.66 3.41 14.35
C MET A 193 4.14 4.80 14.78
N PHE A 194 3.23 5.77 14.95
CA PHE A 194 3.59 7.11 15.41
C PHE A 194 4.07 7.14 16.87
N LEU A 195 3.75 6.12 17.68
CA LEU A 195 4.24 5.99 19.06
C LEU A 195 5.64 5.37 19.17
N TRP A 196 6.30 5.05 18.04
CA TRP A 196 7.58 4.32 18.06
C TRP A 196 8.68 5.01 18.88
N ASN A 197 8.66 6.34 18.96
CA ASN A 197 9.66 7.11 19.71
C ASN A 197 9.20 7.49 21.13
N ASP A 198 7.99 7.13 21.53
CA ASP A 198 7.47 7.46 22.85
C ASP A 198 7.91 6.39 23.86
N PRO A 199 8.35 6.78 25.07
CA PRO A 199 8.62 5.82 26.13
C PRO A 199 7.33 5.06 26.49
N PRO A 200 7.43 3.79 26.94
CA PRO A 200 6.27 3.05 27.40
C PRO A 200 5.52 3.82 28.50
N PRO A 201 4.17 3.70 28.57
CA PRO A 201 3.41 4.30 29.66
C PRO A 201 3.93 3.82 31.03
N GLY A 202 4.50 4.75 31.83
CA GLY A 202 5.02 4.45 33.17
C GLY A 202 6.53 4.70 33.38
N GLU A 203 7.27 5.14 32.35
CA GLU A 203 8.69 5.50 32.45
C GLU A 203 8.94 7.02 32.37
N VAL A 204 8.15 7.83 33.09
CA VAL A 204 8.37 9.28 33.26
C VAL A 204 8.63 9.63 34.72
#